data_AF-A0A9D6R1X7-F1
#
_entry.id   AF-A0A9D6R1X7-F1
#
_cell.length_a   1.000
_cell.length_b   1.000
_cell.length_c   1.000
_cell.angle_alpha   90.00
_cell.angle_beta   90.00
_cell.angle_gamma   90.00
#
_symmetry.space_group_name_H-M   'P 1'
#
loop_
_entity.id
_entity.type
_entity.pdbx_description
1 polymer ?
#
loop_
_entity_poly.entity_id
_entity_poly.type
_entity_poly.pdbx_seq_one_letter_code
_entity_poly.pdbx_strand_id
1 'polypeptide(L)'
;MFILGFLAIYLAKSTIVPLAAIALGLIWESSRPAVAGEGCDDGEDGPLFPLNLPFSRIIPLLSLGLALAIYQILEAGAAVRADFTYGAANVPIALPRLFKNWIDHELTTPILVLIPLPFFFYKPASWYQKNPLLSYLALGVALEVLIVSSSRWVVLNQFGGSFLTDLSFLLILMIIAVVTYFARSGVSKTFYRGLLATVAAVSLFVNAREWNSFSPNWPFSEMDRTIGAQTQSLVESQCDVLAGDYWRVWPAVMAVNDYYYREGIMDPRTHTLRTVAGLAMRAGPTEYLWRPRLNWPDVKICGFGSDDAGFREAFANYAPEVALQIEPGKRFDRVVAYDVRKVSMSSVRLDFDLAVPGAGWFGIEANPAGDTFQWMSATTSTVILPLVTERDVSVTFRILYSMAPDILRSLSLSVNDQPVPLSVGHDQAGAPIFHATIPRLALAGSTPYTRLAFRINRTARPMDTLPDSLDPRPLGLAFDWLEIQPAGE
;
A
#
# COMPACT_ATOMS: atom_id res chain seq x y z
N MET A 1 54.85 -17.44 25.02
CA MET A 1 53.59 -16.69 24.79
C MET A 1 53.31 -16.43 23.32
N PHE A 2 54.26 -15.97 22.50
CA PHE A 2 54.04 -15.74 21.05
C PHE A 2 53.76 -17.02 20.22
N ILE A 3 54.35 -18.16 20.61
CA ILE A 3 54.16 -19.46 19.92
C ILE A 3 52.77 -20.06 20.15
N LEU A 4 52.16 -19.83 21.33
CA LEU A 4 50.82 -20.32 21.65
C LEU A 4 49.71 -19.56 20.92
N GLY A 5 49.91 -18.26 20.65
CA GLY A 5 48.99 -17.44 19.85
C GLY A 5 48.95 -17.86 18.37
N PHE A 6 50.12 -18.19 17.80
CA PHE A 6 50.18 -18.72 16.43
C PHE A 6 49.59 -20.13 16.32
N LEU A 7 49.79 -20.98 17.33
CA LEU A 7 49.23 -22.34 17.35
C LEU A 7 47.69 -22.33 17.40
N ALA A 8 47.09 -21.41 18.15
CA ALA A 8 45.62 -21.23 18.21
C ALA A 8 45.03 -20.72 16.88
N ILE A 9 45.70 -19.79 16.21
CA ILE A 9 45.28 -19.30 14.88
C ILE A 9 45.46 -20.37 13.80
N TYR A 10 46.51 -21.19 13.90
CA TYR A 10 46.76 -22.29 12.97
C TYR A 10 45.77 -23.45 13.15
N LEU A 11 45.40 -23.79 14.40
CA LEU A 11 44.39 -24.81 14.71
C LEU A 11 42.96 -24.38 14.35
N ALA A 12 42.65 -23.08 14.41
CA ALA A 12 41.38 -22.53 13.93
C ALA A 12 41.28 -22.58 12.39
N LYS A 13 42.39 -22.35 11.67
CA LYS A 13 42.43 -22.51 10.21
C LYS A 13 42.30 -23.96 9.75
N SER A 14 42.84 -24.94 10.50
CA SER A 14 42.83 -26.35 10.09
C SER A 14 41.48 -27.06 10.25
N THR A 15 40.55 -26.51 11.03
CA THR A 15 39.18 -27.05 11.20
C THR A 15 38.12 -26.30 10.38
N ILE A 16 38.32 -25.01 10.12
CA ILE A 16 37.36 -24.17 9.36
C ILE A 16 37.48 -24.41 7.84
N VAL A 17 38.68 -24.63 7.32
CA VAL A 17 38.89 -24.82 5.87
C VAL A 17 38.28 -26.14 5.35
N PRO A 18 38.39 -27.30 6.05
CA PRO A 18 37.73 -28.53 5.61
C PRO A 18 36.20 -28.46 5.66
N LEU A 19 35.62 -27.80 6.68
CA LEU A 19 34.17 -27.63 6.81
C LEU A 19 33.60 -26.67 5.76
N ALA A 20 34.32 -25.60 5.42
CA ALA A 20 33.96 -24.72 4.32
C ALA A 20 34.07 -25.42 2.95
N ALA A 21 35.08 -26.27 2.75
CA ALA A 21 35.21 -27.06 1.52
C ALA A 21 34.12 -28.13 1.38
N ILE A 22 33.69 -28.78 2.48
CA ILE A 22 32.57 -29.73 2.48
C ILE A 22 31.24 -29.00 2.22
N ALA A 23 31.02 -27.84 2.82
CA ALA A 23 29.82 -27.04 2.58
C ALA A 23 29.76 -26.51 1.14
N LEU A 24 30.88 -26.02 0.59
CA LEU A 24 30.96 -25.59 -0.81
C LEU A 24 30.82 -26.75 -1.80
N GLY A 25 31.33 -27.94 -1.46
CA GLY A 25 31.13 -29.16 -2.25
C GLY A 25 29.66 -29.60 -2.31
N LEU A 26 28.94 -29.53 -1.18
CA LEU A 26 27.51 -29.86 -1.12
C LEU A 26 26.64 -28.80 -1.83
N ILE A 27 27.04 -27.53 -1.81
CA ILE A 27 26.40 -26.45 -2.58
C ILE A 27 26.65 -26.63 -4.09
N TRP A 28 27.84 -27.05 -4.49
CA TRP A 28 28.18 -27.32 -5.90
C TRP A 28 27.46 -28.56 -6.46
N GLU A 29 27.33 -29.64 -5.69
CA GLU A 29 26.64 -30.87 -6.14
C GLU A 29 25.11 -30.67 -6.25
N SER A 30 24.51 -29.81 -5.41
CA SER A 30 23.08 -29.50 -5.44
C SER A 30 22.68 -28.44 -6.48
N SER A 31 23.65 -27.74 -7.07
CA SER A 31 23.43 -26.74 -8.11
C SER A 31 23.69 -27.25 -9.54
N ARG A 32 23.97 -28.55 -9.71
CA ARG A 32 23.98 -29.14 -11.05
C ARG A 32 22.56 -29.20 -11.61
N PRO A 33 22.28 -28.58 -12.77
CA PRO A 33 21.00 -28.75 -13.42
C PRO A 33 20.85 -30.22 -13.82
N ALA A 34 19.70 -30.82 -13.46
CA ALA A 34 19.29 -32.08 -14.04
C ALA A 34 19.12 -31.86 -15.55
N VAL A 35 19.87 -32.61 -16.36
CA VAL A 35 19.65 -32.69 -17.79
C VAL A 35 18.33 -33.42 -18.00
N ALA A 36 17.26 -32.66 -18.21
CA ALA A 36 16.00 -33.12 -18.81
C ALA A 36 15.92 -32.41 -20.16
N GLY A 37 15.92 -33.10 -21.30
CA GLY A 37 15.03 -34.21 -21.60
C GLY A 37 13.82 -33.60 -22.30
N GLU A 38 13.92 -33.40 -23.61
CA GLU A 38 12.88 -32.85 -24.47
C GLU A 38 11.60 -33.68 -24.37
N GLY A 39 10.47 -33.01 -24.15
CA GLY A 39 9.14 -33.59 -24.17
C GLY A 39 8.09 -32.50 -23.98
N CYS A 40 7.64 -31.91 -25.09
CA CYS A 40 6.46 -31.05 -25.12
C CYS A 40 5.21 -31.92 -24.97
N ASP A 41 4.29 -31.53 -24.09
CA ASP A 41 2.89 -31.91 -24.23
C ASP A 41 2.00 -30.77 -23.71
N ASP A 42 1.10 -30.33 -24.58
CA ASP A 42 0.21 -29.18 -24.42
C ASP A 42 -1.08 -29.65 -23.75
N GLY A 43 -1.29 -29.26 -22.49
CA GLY A 43 -2.51 -29.57 -21.75
C GLY A 43 -2.99 -28.38 -20.92
N GLU A 44 -4.10 -27.80 -21.34
CA GLU A 44 -4.89 -26.80 -20.62
C GLU A 44 -5.32 -27.35 -19.25
N ASP A 45 -4.58 -27.01 -18.20
CA ASP A 45 -5.04 -26.92 -16.81
C ASP A 45 -3.95 -26.20 -16.00
N GLY A 46 -4.10 -24.88 -15.88
CA GLY A 46 -3.14 -24.06 -15.14
C GLY A 46 -3.15 -24.43 -13.64
N PRO A 47 -1.97 -24.60 -13.00
CA PRO A 47 -1.93 -24.91 -11.58
C PRO A 47 -2.45 -23.72 -10.76
N LEU A 48 -3.38 -24.00 -9.84
CA LEU A 48 -3.73 -23.12 -8.74
C LEU A 48 -2.44 -22.77 -7.97
N PHE A 49 -2.01 -21.51 -8.09
CA PHE A 49 -0.84 -20.98 -7.38
C PHE A 49 -0.99 -21.12 -5.86
N PRO A 50 0.00 -21.66 -5.13
CA PRO A 50 0.10 -21.44 -3.71
C PRO A 50 0.88 -20.15 -3.41
N LEU A 51 0.35 -19.39 -2.45
CA LEU A 51 1.04 -18.42 -1.58
C LEU A 51 1.42 -17.05 -2.16
N ASN A 52 0.49 -16.09 -1.97
CA ASN A 52 0.77 -14.66 -1.82
C ASN A 52 1.70 -14.44 -0.60
N LEU A 53 2.84 -13.78 -0.79
CA LEU A 53 3.69 -13.31 0.30
C LEU A 53 4.09 -11.83 0.12
N PRO A 54 3.86 -10.96 1.13
CA PRO A 54 4.04 -9.51 1.02
C PRO A 54 5.50 -9.03 1.20
N PHE A 55 5.81 -7.88 0.58
CA PHE A 55 7.09 -7.15 0.56
C PHE A 55 7.60 -6.65 1.94
N SER A 56 6.88 -6.90 3.04
CA SER A 56 7.17 -6.34 4.37
C SER A 56 8.38 -6.95 5.09
N ARG A 57 8.98 -8.02 4.57
CA ARG A 57 9.83 -8.93 5.36
C ARG A 57 11.36 -8.74 5.18
N ILE A 58 11.80 -7.60 4.64
CA ILE A 58 13.20 -7.30 4.30
C ILE A 58 14.01 -6.70 5.49
N ILE A 59 13.34 -6.00 6.41
CA ILE A 59 13.96 -5.19 7.47
C ILE A 59 14.64 -5.99 8.61
N PRO A 60 14.13 -7.15 9.08
CA PRO A 60 14.71 -7.87 10.24
C PRO A 60 16.15 -8.38 10.01
N LEU A 61 16.53 -8.56 8.75
CA LEU A 61 17.79 -9.18 8.32
C LEU A 61 19.00 -8.26 8.49
N LEU A 62 18.86 -6.96 8.21
CA LEU A 62 19.94 -5.98 8.34
C LEU A 62 20.27 -5.69 9.81
N SER A 63 19.24 -5.68 10.68
CA SER A 63 19.40 -5.41 12.10
C SER A 63 20.10 -6.55 12.84
N LEU A 64 19.78 -7.80 12.52
CA LEU A 64 20.38 -8.98 13.15
C LEU A 64 21.81 -9.24 12.65
N GLY A 65 22.06 -9.06 11.34
CA GLY A 65 23.41 -9.18 10.77
C GLY A 65 24.38 -8.12 11.31
N LEU A 66 23.93 -6.86 11.43
CA LEU A 66 24.73 -5.77 12.01
C LEU A 66 25.01 -6.01 13.51
N ALA A 67 24.03 -6.51 14.26
CA ALA A 67 24.22 -6.85 15.68
C ALA A 67 25.25 -7.98 15.88
N LEU A 68 25.25 -9.00 15.01
CA LEU A 68 26.22 -10.10 15.05
C LEU A 68 27.63 -9.68 14.59
N ALA A 69 27.73 -8.80 13.58
CA ALA A 69 29.02 -8.25 13.15
C ALA A 69 29.65 -7.35 14.23
N ILE A 70 28.85 -6.50 14.87
CA ILE A 70 29.28 -5.69 16.02
C ILE A 70 29.71 -6.60 17.19
N TYR A 71 28.99 -7.70 17.45
CA TYR A 71 29.39 -8.68 18.46
C TYR A 71 30.77 -9.28 18.19
N GLN A 72 31.04 -9.73 16.97
CA GLN A 72 32.32 -10.33 16.57
C GLN A 72 33.48 -9.32 16.65
N ILE A 73 33.27 -8.08 16.22
CA ILE A 73 34.28 -7.01 16.28
C ILE A 73 34.60 -6.64 17.74
N LEU A 74 33.59 -6.59 18.61
CA LEU A 74 33.78 -6.26 20.02
C LEU A 74 34.35 -7.42 20.84
N GLU A 75 34.04 -8.68 20.50
CA GLU A 75 34.65 -9.84 21.15
C GLU A 75 36.13 -9.99 20.75
N ALA A 76 36.47 -9.71 19.48
CA ALA A 76 37.86 -9.62 19.02
C ALA A 76 38.61 -8.43 19.64
N GLY A 77 37.92 -7.31 19.88
CA GLY A 77 38.46 -6.14 20.58
C GLY A 77 38.59 -6.32 22.10
N ALA A 78 37.74 -7.12 22.73
CA ALA A 78 37.75 -7.37 24.18
C ALA A 78 38.98 -8.20 24.65
N ALA A 79 39.67 -8.87 23.73
CA ALA A 79 40.99 -9.46 24.00
C ALA A 79 42.12 -8.42 24.05
N VAL A 80 41.88 -7.18 23.61
CA VAL A 80 42.89 -6.11 23.48
C VAL A 80 42.30 -4.76 23.95
N ARG A 81 42.10 -4.60 25.27
CA ARG A 81 42.35 -3.38 26.08
C ARG A 81 41.46 -3.33 27.33
N ALA A 82 42.12 -3.13 28.46
CA ALA A 82 41.59 -2.40 29.59
C ALA A 82 41.87 -0.89 29.38
N ASP A 83 41.02 -0.06 29.98
CA ASP A 83 41.04 1.41 30.02
C ASP A 83 40.54 2.16 28.79
N PHE A 84 39.25 2.56 28.83
CA PHE A 84 38.79 3.91 28.47
C PHE A 84 37.35 4.12 28.99
N THR A 85 37.17 5.07 29.91
CA THR A 85 35.87 5.64 30.29
C THR A 85 35.57 6.86 29.42
N TYR A 86 34.39 6.91 28.79
CA TYR A 86 33.83 8.15 28.24
C TYR A 86 32.33 8.24 28.54
N GLY A 87 31.91 9.44 28.91
CA GLY A 87 30.60 9.77 29.49
C GLY A 87 29.46 9.83 28.48
N ALA A 88 28.26 9.55 29.00
CA ALA A 88 27.00 9.69 28.29
C ALA A 88 26.52 11.16 28.37
N ALA A 89 26.59 11.87 27.24
CA ALA A 89 25.78 13.05 27.00
C ALA A 89 25.57 13.20 25.49
N ASN A 90 24.31 13.45 25.10
CA ASN A 90 23.80 13.75 23.75
C ASN A 90 23.28 12.57 22.92
N VAL A 91 22.03 12.19 23.19
CA VAL A 91 21.13 11.62 22.17
C VAL A 91 20.16 12.74 21.76
N PRO A 92 20.06 13.13 20.47
CA PRO A 92 19.29 14.31 20.07
C PRO A 92 17.77 14.07 19.99
N ILE A 93 17.08 15.20 20.09
CA ILE A 93 15.65 15.49 20.18
C ILE A 93 14.87 15.03 18.92
N ALA A 94 14.70 13.72 18.71
CA ALA A 94 13.84 13.18 17.64
C ALA A 94 12.55 12.52 18.14
N LEU A 95 12.53 12.02 19.38
CA LEU A 95 11.38 11.31 19.96
C LEU A 95 10.08 12.15 20.04
N PRO A 96 10.09 13.43 20.49
CA PRO A 96 8.83 14.14 20.77
C PRO A 96 7.96 14.41 19.53
N ARG A 97 8.56 14.55 18.34
CA ARG A 97 7.81 14.76 17.08
C ARG A 97 7.15 13.48 16.57
N LEU A 98 7.77 12.33 16.78
CA LEU A 98 7.18 11.02 16.45
C LEU A 98 5.96 10.75 17.34
N PHE A 99 6.04 11.06 18.64
CA PHE A 99 4.94 10.87 19.59
C PHE A 99 3.69 11.70 19.27
N LYS A 100 3.85 12.94 18.78
CA LYS A 100 2.70 13.81 18.46
C LYS A 100 1.86 13.26 17.30
N ASN A 101 2.51 12.85 16.21
CA ASN A 101 1.80 12.25 15.06
C ASN A 101 1.14 10.91 15.39
N TRP A 102 1.56 10.22 16.46
CA TRP A 102 0.98 8.94 16.87
C TRP A 102 -0.28 9.11 17.72
N ILE A 103 -0.29 10.11 18.60
CA ILE A 103 -1.45 10.42 19.45
C ILE A 103 -2.62 10.94 18.61
N ASP A 104 -2.33 11.74 17.58
CA ASP A 104 -3.35 12.36 16.73
C ASP A 104 -4.10 11.35 15.82
N HIS A 105 -3.68 10.07 15.76
CA HIS A 105 -4.25 9.04 14.89
C HIS A 105 -4.95 7.86 15.60
N GLU A 106 -5.23 7.94 16.91
CA GLU A 106 -5.97 6.91 17.70
C GLU A 106 -5.48 5.45 17.54
N LEU A 107 -4.22 5.24 17.16
CA LEU A 107 -3.66 3.90 17.03
C LEU A 107 -3.41 3.32 18.43
N THR A 108 -4.25 2.38 18.86
CA THR A 108 -4.13 1.67 20.15
C THR A 108 -3.03 0.60 20.16
N THR A 109 -2.62 0.12 18.98
CA THR A 109 -1.68 -1.00 18.79
C THR A 109 -0.20 -0.69 19.12
N PRO A 110 0.37 0.51 18.86
CA PRO A 110 1.76 0.82 19.17
C PRO A 110 2.07 0.93 20.68
N ILE A 111 1.05 1.22 21.50
CA ILE A 111 1.23 1.35 22.96
C ILE A 111 1.73 0.04 23.57
N LEU A 112 1.28 -1.12 23.06
CA LEU A 112 1.72 -2.44 23.52
C LEU A 112 3.20 -2.75 23.20
N VAL A 113 3.73 -2.21 22.09
CA VAL A 113 5.13 -2.43 21.67
C VAL A 113 6.10 -1.58 22.51
N LEU A 114 5.65 -0.44 23.03
CA LEU A 114 6.47 0.47 23.83
C LEU A 114 6.53 0.11 25.32
N ILE A 115 5.63 -0.71 25.86
CA ILE A 115 5.64 -1.10 27.28
C ILE A 115 6.93 -1.82 27.73
N PRO A 116 7.54 -2.76 26.96
CA PRO A 116 8.75 -3.44 27.40
C PRO A 116 10.03 -2.61 27.22
N LEU A 117 10.09 -1.67 26.28
CA LEU A 117 11.33 -0.94 25.94
C LEU A 117 11.92 -0.12 27.11
N PRO A 118 11.14 0.68 27.86
CA PRO A 118 11.63 1.38 29.05
C PRO A 118 12.25 0.45 30.08
N PHE A 119 11.68 -0.75 30.27
CA PHE A 119 12.19 -1.72 31.24
C PHE A 119 13.63 -2.15 30.93
N PHE A 120 13.99 -2.24 29.65
CA PHE A 120 15.36 -2.52 29.23
C PHE A 120 16.25 -1.29 29.40
N PHE A 121 15.86 -0.13 28.86
CA PHE A 121 16.70 1.08 28.86
C PHE A 121 17.09 1.60 30.26
N TYR A 122 16.30 1.32 31.30
CA TYR A 122 16.61 1.73 32.68
C TYR A 122 17.54 0.77 33.46
N LYS A 123 18.07 -0.29 32.85
CA LYS A 123 18.99 -1.21 33.54
C LYS A 123 20.44 -0.70 33.55
N PRO A 124 21.23 -1.00 34.60
CA PRO A 124 22.65 -0.65 34.63
C PRO A 124 23.45 -1.46 33.60
N ALA A 125 24.58 -0.93 33.13
CA ALA A 125 25.46 -1.57 32.12
C ALA A 125 25.81 -3.03 32.46
N SER A 126 26.01 -3.34 33.74
CA SER A 126 26.31 -4.69 34.25
C SER A 126 25.16 -5.69 34.04
N TRP A 127 23.91 -5.22 33.94
CA TRP A 127 22.77 -6.07 33.63
C TRP A 127 22.80 -6.57 32.20
N TYR A 128 23.15 -5.69 31.24
CA TYR A 128 23.27 -6.06 29.83
C TYR A 128 24.43 -7.04 29.60
N GLN A 129 25.56 -6.83 30.29
CA GLN A 129 26.68 -7.78 30.28
C GLN A 129 26.28 -9.17 30.81
N LYS A 130 25.37 -9.23 31.80
CA LYS A 130 24.84 -10.48 32.34
C LYS A 130 23.75 -11.12 31.46
N ASN A 131 23.13 -10.34 30.58
CA ASN A 131 21.96 -10.75 29.78
C ASN A 131 22.11 -10.34 28.30
N PRO A 132 23.18 -10.78 27.60
CA PRO A 132 23.48 -10.32 26.25
C PRO A 132 22.34 -10.61 25.26
N LEU A 133 21.71 -11.79 25.34
CA LEU A 133 20.60 -12.15 24.44
C LEU A 133 19.40 -11.22 24.55
N LEU A 134 18.94 -10.93 25.77
CA LEU A 134 17.80 -10.03 25.98
C LEU A 134 18.13 -8.61 25.48
N SER A 135 19.38 -8.21 25.63
CA SER A 135 19.91 -6.94 25.12
C SER A 135 19.85 -6.89 23.60
N TYR A 136 20.25 -7.97 22.91
CA TYR A 136 20.21 -8.05 21.45
C TYR A 136 18.79 -8.12 20.89
N LEU A 137 17.89 -8.85 21.54
CA LEU A 137 16.48 -8.91 21.14
C LEU A 137 15.80 -7.55 21.33
N ALA A 138 16.02 -6.88 22.46
CA ALA A 138 15.49 -5.55 22.70
C ALA A 138 16.04 -4.53 21.69
N LEU A 139 17.35 -4.60 21.37
CA LEU A 139 17.95 -3.75 20.34
C LEU A 139 17.39 -4.07 18.94
N GLY A 140 17.19 -5.34 18.61
CA GLY A 140 16.61 -5.77 17.33
C GLY A 140 15.19 -5.26 17.15
N VAL A 141 14.34 -5.43 18.17
CA VAL A 141 12.97 -4.86 18.19
C VAL A 141 13.02 -3.34 18.09
N ALA A 142 13.88 -2.66 18.86
CA ALA A 142 13.98 -1.20 18.81
C ALA A 142 14.43 -0.71 17.43
N LEU A 143 15.40 -1.37 16.81
CA LEU A 143 15.86 -1.05 15.46
C LEU A 143 14.77 -1.30 14.43
N GLU A 144 14.03 -2.40 14.53
CA GLU A 144 12.91 -2.67 13.61
C GLU A 144 11.80 -1.63 13.78
N VAL A 145 11.39 -1.32 15.01
CA VAL A 145 10.44 -0.23 15.27
C VAL A 145 10.94 1.08 14.66
N LEU A 146 12.21 1.43 14.86
CA LEU A 146 12.78 2.64 14.28
C LEU A 146 12.78 2.61 12.76
N ILE A 147 13.18 1.51 12.12
CA ILE A 147 13.20 1.40 10.65
C ILE A 147 11.79 1.43 10.09
N VAL A 148 10.86 0.65 10.65
CA VAL A 148 9.45 0.59 10.24
C VAL A 148 8.77 1.95 10.45
N SER A 149 9.00 2.61 11.59
CA SER A 149 8.39 3.92 11.89
C SER A 149 9.04 5.11 11.15
N SER A 150 10.32 5.00 10.77
CA SER A 150 10.99 6.01 9.93
C SER A 150 10.81 5.77 8.44
N SER A 151 10.34 4.58 8.04
CA SER A 151 10.04 4.28 6.65
C SER A 151 8.88 5.13 6.16
N ARG A 152 9.18 6.07 5.26
CA ARG A 152 8.17 6.92 4.61
C ARG A 152 7.07 6.07 3.97
N TRP A 153 7.40 4.90 3.43
CA TRP A 153 6.42 3.98 2.83
C TRP A 153 5.41 3.45 3.86
N VAL A 154 5.89 3.00 5.03
CA VAL A 154 5.03 2.48 6.09
C VAL A 154 4.12 3.58 6.64
N VAL A 155 4.68 4.78 6.82
CA VAL A 155 3.92 5.95 7.27
C VAL A 155 2.83 6.31 6.25
N LEU A 156 3.15 6.34 4.96
CA LEU A 156 2.15 6.61 3.90
C LEU A 156 1.07 5.53 3.82
N ASN A 157 1.39 4.28 4.18
CA ASN A 157 0.43 3.19 4.28
C ASN A 157 -0.23 3.08 5.67
N GLN A 158 -0.14 4.13 6.49
CA GLN A 158 -0.79 4.23 7.80
C GLN A 158 -0.54 3.03 8.72
N PHE A 159 0.66 2.43 8.65
CA PHE A 159 0.99 1.24 9.44
C PHE A 159 0.02 0.07 9.25
N GLY A 160 -0.46 -0.15 8.02
CA GLY A 160 -1.33 -1.30 7.70
C GLY A 160 -0.82 -2.60 8.33
N GLY A 161 -1.74 -3.43 8.83
CA GLY A 161 -1.43 -4.55 9.75
C GLY A 161 -0.33 -5.52 9.28
N SER A 162 -0.10 -5.64 7.97
CA SER A 162 1.02 -6.41 7.41
C SER A 162 2.40 -5.94 7.90
N PHE A 163 2.61 -4.63 8.08
CA PHE A 163 3.88 -4.09 8.59
C PHE A 163 4.08 -4.33 10.09
N LEU A 164 2.97 -4.46 10.83
CA LEU A 164 3.00 -4.78 12.26
C LEU A 164 3.11 -6.30 12.51
N THR A 165 2.80 -7.13 11.51
CA THR A 165 2.87 -8.58 11.64
C THR A 165 4.31 -9.06 11.84
N ASP A 166 5.27 -8.48 11.10
CA ASP A 166 6.69 -8.80 11.26
C ASP A 166 7.22 -8.36 12.63
N LEU A 167 6.80 -7.17 13.08
CA LEU A 167 7.08 -6.66 14.42
C LEU A 167 6.50 -7.56 15.52
N SER A 168 5.31 -8.11 15.29
CA SER A 168 4.66 -9.04 16.23
C SER A 168 5.44 -10.35 16.36
N PHE A 169 6.08 -10.83 15.28
CA PHE A 169 6.92 -12.02 15.34
C PHE A 169 8.17 -11.80 16.20
N LEU A 170 8.87 -10.68 16.02
CA LEU A 170 10.00 -10.34 16.90
C LEU A 170 9.56 -10.14 18.36
N LEU A 171 8.39 -9.53 18.58
CA LEU A 171 7.83 -9.36 19.91
C LEU A 171 7.49 -10.72 20.55
N ILE A 172 6.94 -11.66 19.80
CA ILE A 172 6.67 -13.04 20.25
C ILE A 172 7.98 -13.74 20.60
N LEU A 173 9.01 -13.65 19.76
CA LEU A 173 10.33 -14.21 20.07
C LEU A 173 10.95 -13.60 21.34
N MET A 174 10.78 -12.29 21.53
CA MET A 174 11.21 -11.61 22.74
C MET A 174 10.44 -12.10 23.98
N ILE A 175 9.12 -12.25 23.88
CA ILE A 175 8.28 -12.80 24.96
C ILE A 175 8.71 -14.22 25.30
N ILE A 176 8.91 -15.09 24.29
CA ILE A 176 9.39 -16.47 24.49
C ILE A 176 10.76 -16.45 25.18
N ALA A 177 11.69 -15.60 24.75
CA ALA A 177 13.00 -15.48 25.37
C ALA A 177 12.91 -15.02 26.84
N VAL A 178 12.00 -14.08 27.15
CA VAL A 178 11.76 -13.61 28.52
C VAL A 178 11.12 -14.70 29.39
N VAL A 179 10.07 -15.36 28.90
CA VAL A 179 9.39 -16.45 29.62
C VAL A 179 10.36 -17.60 29.88
N THR A 180 11.15 -17.99 28.88
CA THR A 180 12.13 -19.08 29.03
C THR A 180 13.29 -18.68 29.94
N TYR A 181 13.66 -17.39 29.98
CA TYR A 181 14.64 -16.87 30.94
C TYR A 181 14.13 -16.97 32.38
N PHE A 182 12.85 -16.71 32.64
CA PHE A 182 12.27 -16.83 33.98
C PHE A 182 11.97 -18.29 34.38
N ALA A 183 11.62 -19.16 33.43
CA ALA A 183 11.46 -20.61 33.65
C ALA A 183 12.78 -21.34 33.96
N ARG A 184 13.91 -20.64 33.95
CA ARG A 184 15.28 -21.14 34.11
C ARG A 184 15.63 -21.69 35.50
N SER A 185 14.72 -21.65 36.47
CA SER A 185 14.99 -22.14 37.84
C SER A 185 15.35 -23.64 37.92
N GLY A 186 15.23 -24.42 36.83
CA GLY A 186 15.61 -25.84 36.79
C GLY A 186 16.43 -26.33 35.60
N VAL A 187 16.87 -25.48 34.66
CA VAL A 187 17.50 -25.94 33.39
C VAL A 187 18.98 -25.54 33.30
N SER A 188 19.84 -26.45 32.84
CA SER A 188 21.29 -26.19 32.74
C SER A 188 21.58 -25.02 31.81
N LYS A 189 22.52 -24.14 32.20
CA LYS A 189 22.88 -22.94 31.42
C LYS A 189 23.37 -23.27 30.02
N THR A 190 24.01 -24.43 29.85
CA THR A 190 24.55 -24.92 28.57
C THR A 190 23.45 -25.32 27.61
N PHE A 191 22.47 -26.09 28.08
CA PHE A 191 21.32 -26.50 27.27
C PHE A 191 20.54 -25.28 26.76
N TYR A 192 20.29 -24.31 27.63
CA TYR A 192 19.57 -23.09 27.28
C TYR A 192 20.29 -22.26 26.19
N ARG A 193 21.62 -22.09 26.32
CA ARG A 193 22.42 -21.42 25.29
C ARG A 193 22.36 -22.15 23.95
N GLY A 194 22.43 -23.48 23.97
CA GLY A 194 22.30 -24.32 22.78
C GLY A 194 20.93 -24.17 22.12
N LEU A 195 19.85 -24.21 22.90
CA LEU A 195 18.48 -24.05 22.40
C LEU A 195 18.28 -22.68 21.75
N LEU A 196 18.72 -21.61 22.39
CA LEU A 196 18.59 -20.25 21.85
C LEU A 196 19.43 -20.03 20.60
N ALA A 197 20.67 -20.51 20.58
CA ALA A 197 21.50 -20.46 19.38
C ALA A 197 20.86 -21.26 18.24
N THR A 198 20.23 -22.40 18.56
CA THR A 198 19.50 -23.22 17.59
C THR A 198 18.27 -22.50 17.08
N VAL A 199 17.43 -21.92 17.94
CA VAL A 199 16.25 -21.15 17.54
C VAL A 199 16.66 -19.94 16.70
N ALA A 200 17.70 -19.20 17.10
CA ALA A 200 18.21 -18.08 16.33
C ALA A 200 18.74 -18.53 14.95
N ALA A 201 19.51 -19.62 14.90
CA ALA A 201 20.04 -20.18 13.66
C ALA A 201 18.93 -20.74 12.76
N VAL A 202 17.92 -21.41 13.31
CA VAL A 202 16.76 -21.92 12.58
C VAL A 202 15.91 -20.76 12.08
N SER A 203 15.66 -19.74 12.90
CA SER A 203 14.93 -18.54 12.47
C SER A 203 15.68 -17.80 11.37
N LEU A 204 17.02 -17.67 11.47
CA LEU A 204 17.88 -17.12 10.43
C LEU A 204 17.89 -17.98 9.17
N PHE A 205 17.90 -19.31 9.29
CA PHE A 205 17.92 -20.23 8.16
C PHE A 205 16.58 -20.31 7.45
N VAL A 206 15.48 -20.44 8.19
CA VAL A 206 14.11 -20.37 7.66
C VAL A 206 13.91 -19.01 7.01
N ASN A 207 14.36 -17.90 7.63
CA ASN A 207 14.34 -16.61 6.95
C ASN A 207 15.22 -16.62 5.69
N ALA A 208 16.48 -17.04 5.76
CA ALA A 208 17.38 -17.05 4.60
C ALA A 208 16.84 -17.91 3.44
N ARG A 209 16.22 -19.04 3.75
CA ARG A 209 15.65 -19.97 2.77
C ARG A 209 14.34 -19.46 2.17
N GLU A 210 13.43 -18.96 3.01
CA GLU A 210 12.14 -18.44 2.54
C GLU A 210 12.26 -17.06 1.87
N TRP A 211 13.29 -16.27 2.22
CA TRP A 211 13.49 -14.90 1.70
C TRP A 211 14.59 -14.78 0.64
N ASN A 212 15.48 -15.77 0.52
CA ASN A 212 16.64 -15.75 -0.37
C ASN A 212 17.39 -14.40 -0.42
N SER A 213 17.40 -13.70 0.71
CA SER A 213 17.69 -12.26 0.84
C SER A 213 19.16 -11.88 0.69
N PHE A 214 20.01 -12.85 0.36
CA PHE A 214 21.43 -12.64 0.10
C PHE A 214 21.75 -12.41 -1.38
N SER A 215 20.81 -12.66 -2.30
CA SER A 215 20.99 -12.33 -3.71
C SER A 215 20.09 -11.15 -4.07
N PRO A 216 20.64 -9.94 -4.26
CA PRO A 216 19.87 -8.83 -4.81
C PRO A 216 19.28 -9.16 -6.19
N ASN A 217 19.81 -10.17 -6.89
CA ASN A 217 19.32 -10.60 -8.20
C ASN A 217 18.09 -11.51 -8.14
N TRP A 218 17.84 -12.20 -7.01
CA TRP A 218 16.74 -13.18 -6.95
C TRP A 218 15.35 -12.55 -7.14
N PRO A 219 15.01 -11.43 -6.46
CA PRO A 219 13.73 -10.75 -6.70
C PRO A 219 13.54 -10.34 -8.16
N PHE A 220 14.61 -9.86 -8.82
CA PHE A 220 14.54 -9.53 -10.26
C PHE A 220 14.34 -10.77 -11.11
N SER A 221 15.07 -11.87 -10.86
CA SER A 221 14.88 -13.12 -11.61
C SER A 221 13.49 -13.74 -11.40
N GLU A 222 12.91 -13.60 -10.20
CA GLU A 222 11.56 -14.08 -9.93
C GLU A 222 10.50 -13.18 -10.57
N MET A 223 10.69 -11.85 -10.55
CA MET A 223 9.86 -10.92 -11.33
C MET A 223 9.97 -11.21 -12.83
N ASP A 224 11.17 -11.44 -13.35
CA ASP A 224 11.40 -11.78 -14.76
C ASP A 224 10.72 -13.11 -15.11
N ARG A 225 10.74 -14.09 -14.19
CA ARG A 225 10.06 -15.37 -14.38
C ARG A 225 8.54 -15.25 -14.37
N THR A 226 7.99 -14.47 -13.44
CA THR A 226 6.54 -14.37 -13.21
C THR A 226 5.87 -13.35 -14.13
N ILE A 227 6.55 -12.24 -14.40
CA ILE A 227 6.02 -11.04 -15.06
C ILE A 227 6.88 -10.64 -16.24
N GLY A 228 8.15 -11.05 -16.32
CA GLY A 228 9.03 -10.73 -17.45
C GLY A 228 8.44 -11.13 -18.81
N ALA A 229 7.68 -12.23 -18.86
CA ALA A 229 6.92 -12.62 -20.06
C ALA A 229 5.92 -11.54 -20.52
N GLN A 230 5.40 -10.73 -19.60
CA GLN A 230 4.47 -9.62 -19.85
C GLN A 230 5.17 -8.27 -19.99
N THR A 231 6.40 -8.12 -19.48
CA THR A 231 7.15 -6.85 -19.53
C THR A 231 7.28 -6.34 -20.97
N GLN A 232 7.58 -7.23 -21.92
CA GLN A 232 7.69 -6.85 -23.33
C GLN A 232 6.36 -6.31 -23.87
N SER A 233 5.24 -6.99 -23.62
CA SER A 233 3.91 -6.53 -24.03
C SER A 233 3.54 -5.18 -23.40
N LEU A 234 3.91 -4.97 -22.13
CA LEU A 234 3.70 -3.69 -21.43
C LEU A 234 4.55 -2.57 -22.03
N VAL A 235 5.82 -2.83 -22.34
CA VAL A 235 6.72 -1.87 -23.00
C VAL A 235 6.21 -1.51 -24.41
N GLU A 236 5.84 -2.51 -25.21
CA GLU A 236 5.30 -2.33 -26.56
C GLU A 236 3.98 -1.57 -26.57
N SER A 237 3.16 -1.80 -25.54
CA SER A 237 1.92 -1.06 -25.36
C SER A 237 2.16 0.38 -24.94
N GLN A 238 3.38 0.80 -24.58
CA GLN A 238 3.73 2.19 -24.24
C GLN A 238 2.80 2.79 -23.19
N CYS A 239 2.44 2.01 -22.16
CA CYS A 239 1.59 2.48 -21.08
C CYS A 239 2.23 3.66 -20.34
N ASP A 240 1.37 4.53 -19.84
CA ASP A 240 1.70 5.57 -18.87
C ASP A 240 1.19 5.18 -17.48
N VAL A 241 0.04 4.49 -17.45
CA VAL A 241 -0.60 3.98 -16.24
C VAL A 241 -0.93 2.51 -16.43
N LEU A 242 -0.57 1.68 -15.47
CA LEU A 242 -1.00 0.30 -15.37
C LEU A 242 -2.01 0.16 -14.24
N ALA A 243 -3.22 -0.28 -14.56
CA ALA A 243 -4.33 -0.39 -13.63
C ALA A 243 -4.83 -1.82 -13.46
N GLY A 244 -5.33 -2.15 -12.27
CA GLY A 244 -5.79 -3.50 -11.94
C GLY A 244 -5.57 -3.89 -10.47
N ASP A 245 -5.56 -5.19 -10.23
CA ASP A 245 -5.28 -5.83 -8.95
C ASP A 245 -3.90 -5.44 -8.42
N TYR A 246 -3.85 -5.16 -7.13
CA TYR A 246 -2.66 -4.69 -6.44
C TYR A 246 -1.46 -5.63 -6.62
N TRP A 247 -1.68 -6.95 -6.57
CA TRP A 247 -0.61 -7.94 -6.63
C TRP A 247 -0.07 -8.16 -8.04
N ARG A 248 -0.81 -7.72 -9.07
CA ARG A 248 -0.36 -7.76 -10.47
C ARG A 248 0.25 -6.44 -10.91
N VAL A 249 -0.37 -5.31 -10.54
CA VAL A 249 0.06 -3.98 -10.98
C VAL A 249 1.46 -3.63 -10.46
N TRP A 250 1.72 -3.74 -9.16
CA TRP A 250 2.98 -3.23 -8.61
C TRP A 250 4.22 -3.98 -9.07
N PRO A 251 4.22 -5.33 -9.07
CA PRO A 251 5.33 -6.08 -9.62
C PRO A 251 5.57 -5.78 -11.12
N ALA A 252 4.51 -5.57 -11.91
CA ALA A 252 4.63 -5.20 -13.32
C ALA A 252 5.13 -3.77 -13.54
N VAL A 253 4.67 -2.80 -12.73
CA VAL A 253 5.21 -1.44 -12.72
C VAL A 253 6.72 -1.47 -12.40
N MET A 254 7.13 -2.29 -11.42
CA MET A 254 8.54 -2.44 -11.07
C MET A 254 9.35 -3.05 -12.22
N ALA A 255 8.85 -4.13 -12.84
CA ALA A 255 9.52 -4.79 -13.97
C ALA A 255 9.67 -3.86 -15.19
N VAL A 256 8.62 -3.12 -15.56
CA VAL A 256 8.66 -2.19 -16.70
C VAL A 256 9.57 -0.99 -16.41
N ASN A 257 9.54 -0.44 -15.19
CA ASN A 257 10.40 0.69 -14.84
C ASN A 257 11.88 0.29 -14.75
N ASP A 258 12.19 -0.92 -14.26
CA ASP A 258 13.55 -1.47 -14.29
C ASP A 258 14.04 -1.68 -15.74
N TYR A 259 13.18 -2.19 -16.61
CA TYR A 259 13.47 -2.30 -18.05
C TYR A 259 13.78 -0.93 -18.66
N TYR A 260 12.93 0.09 -18.46
CA TYR A 260 13.19 1.44 -18.98
C TYR A 260 14.49 2.04 -18.44
N TYR A 261 14.81 1.79 -17.17
CA TYR A 261 16.06 2.23 -16.56
C TYR A 261 17.29 1.58 -17.20
N ARG A 262 17.30 0.25 -17.35
CA ARG A 262 18.44 -0.49 -17.93
C ARG A 262 18.68 -0.16 -19.39
N GLU A 263 17.61 0.01 -20.17
CA GLU A 263 17.68 0.34 -21.59
C GLU A 263 17.84 1.85 -21.86
N GLY A 264 17.83 2.69 -20.83
CA GLY A 264 17.94 4.14 -20.98
C GLY A 264 16.80 4.75 -21.80
N ILE A 265 15.59 4.20 -21.71
CA ILE A 265 14.43 4.63 -22.49
C ILE A 265 13.88 5.94 -21.91
N MET A 266 13.88 6.98 -22.73
CA MET A 266 13.41 8.31 -22.36
C MET A 266 11.96 8.52 -22.83
N ASP A 267 11.15 9.21 -22.02
CA ASP A 267 9.82 9.65 -22.42
C ASP A 267 9.98 10.79 -23.44
N PRO A 268 9.43 10.65 -24.67
CA PRO A 268 9.57 11.66 -25.71
C PRO A 268 8.87 12.99 -25.38
N ARG A 269 7.90 12.99 -24.45
CA ARG A 269 7.12 14.19 -24.06
C ARG A 269 7.87 15.03 -23.05
N THR A 270 8.59 14.40 -22.11
CA THR A 270 9.23 15.09 -20.97
C THR A 270 10.75 15.12 -21.06
N HIS A 271 11.36 14.33 -21.95
CA HIS A 271 12.80 14.10 -22.02
C HIS A 271 13.40 13.63 -20.68
N THR A 272 12.62 12.94 -19.85
CA THR A 272 13.08 12.27 -18.64
C THR A 272 13.08 10.76 -18.85
N LEU A 273 13.71 10.00 -17.94
CA LEU A 273 13.58 8.55 -17.93
C LEU A 273 12.09 8.17 -17.93
N ARG A 274 11.69 7.26 -18.82
CA ARG A 274 10.31 6.83 -18.93
C ARG A 274 9.92 6.05 -17.68
N THR A 275 8.71 6.29 -17.18
CA THR A 275 8.14 5.56 -16.04
C THR A 275 6.67 5.26 -16.26
N VAL A 276 6.22 4.09 -15.83
CA VAL A 276 4.80 3.73 -15.69
C VAL A 276 4.37 3.93 -14.25
N ALA A 277 3.18 4.50 -14.06
CA ALA A 277 2.52 4.60 -12.76
C ALA A 277 1.60 3.39 -12.51
N GLY A 278 1.50 2.95 -11.25
CA GLY A 278 0.55 1.93 -10.83
C GLY A 278 -0.74 2.53 -10.29
N LEU A 279 -1.88 2.08 -10.81
CA LEU A 279 -3.21 2.43 -10.34
C LEU A 279 -3.93 1.15 -9.88
N ALA A 280 -3.75 0.80 -8.62
CA ALA A 280 -4.40 -0.36 -8.01
C ALA A 280 -5.13 0.03 -6.73
N MET A 281 -5.92 -0.91 -6.18
CA MET A 281 -6.44 -0.77 -4.81
C MET A 281 -5.29 -0.41 -3.87
N ARG A 282 -5.37 0.73 -3.15
CA ARG A 282 -4.27 1.32 -2.33
C ARG A 282 -3.17 2.07 -3.10
N ALA A 283 -3.47 2.66 -4.26
CA ALA A 283 -2.54 3.58 -4.93
C ALA A 283 -2.40 4.95 -4.21
N GLY A 284 -3.30 5.30 -3.28
CA GLY A 284 -3.33 6.58 -2.57
C GLY A 284 -1.98 7.06 -1.98
N PRO A 285 -1.21 6.19 -1.29
CA PRO A 285 0.15 6.50 -0.82
C PRO A 285 1.12 7.00 -1.90
N THR A 286 0.88 6.70 -3.18
CA THR A 286 1.75 7.10 -4.30
C THR A 286 1.12 8.15 -5.20
N GLU A 287 -0.14 8.52 -4.96
CA GLU A 287 -0.93 9.40 -5.81
C GLU A 287 -0.23 10.73 -6.09
N TYR A 288 0.36 11.34 -5.07
CA TYR A 288 1.10 12.59 -5.21
C TYR A 288 2.30 12.52 -6.16
N LEU A 289 2.82 11.32 -6.45
CA LEU A 289 3.95 11.11 -7.36
C LEU A 289 3.53 11.06 -8.82
N TRP A 290 2.38 10.43 -9.10
CA TRP A 290 1.93 10.19 -10.47
C TRP A 290 0.84 11.17 -10.91
N ARG A 291 -0.12 11.53 -10.04
CA ARG A 291 -1.28 12.35 -10.43
C ARG A 291 -0.90 13.69 -11.07
N PRO A 292 0.07 14.47 -10.56
CA PRO A 292 0.49 15.72 -11.20
C PRO A 292 1.18 15.55 -12.56
N ARG A 293 1.62 14.33 -12.91
CA ARG A 293 2.32 14.02 -14.17
C ARG A 293 1.40 13.51 -15.25
N LEU A 294 0.19 13.06 -14.88
CA LEU A 294 -0.78 12.51 -15.81
C LEU A 294 -1.63 13.63 -16.42
N ASN A 295 -1.44 13.89 -17.72
CA ASN A 295 -2.40 14.65 -18.50
C ASN A 295 -3.42 13.69 -19.09
N TRP A 296 -4.50 13.38 -18.36
CA TRP A 296 -5.44 12.30 -18.70
C TRP A 296 -5.84 12.15 -20.19
N PRO A 297 -6.08 13.23 -20.96
CA PRO A 297 -6.41 13.09 -22.38
C PRO A 297 -5.29 12.50 -23.25
N ASP A 298 -4.04 12.53 -22.79
CA ASP A 298 -2.85 12.02 -23.48
C ASP A 298 -2.25 10.79 -22.78
N VAL A 299 -2.92 10.29 -21.72
CA VAL A 299 -2.43 9.17 -20.91
C VAL A 299 -2.87 7.85 -21.51
N LYS A 300 -1.91 6.98 -21.81
CA LYS A 300 -2.19 5.62 -22.23
C LYS A 300 -2.37 4.71 -21.03
N ILE A 301 -3.59 4.25 -20.83
CA ILE A 301 -3.96 3.36 -19.72
C ILE A 301 -3.82 1.92 -20.21
N CYS A 302 -3.30 1.05 -19.35
CA CYS A 302 -3.26 -0.38 -19.60
C CYS A 302 -3.82 -1.16 -18.42
N GLY A 303 -4.34 -2.35 -18.67
CA GLY A 303 -4.72 -3.31 -17.65
C GLY A 303 -4.47 -4.73 -18.10
N PHE A 304 -4.56 -5.68 -17.17
CA PHE A 304 -4.49 -7.10 -17.48
C PHE A 304 -5.87 -7.59 -17.89
N GLY A 305 -6.02 -8.13 -19.10
CA GLY A 305 -7.33 -8.42 -19.70
C GLY A 305 -8.20 -9.47 -18.99
N SER A 306 -7.72 -10.08 -17.91
CA SER A 306 -8.51 -10.99 -17.05
C SER A 306 -9.06 -10.30 -15.79
N ASP A 307 -8.81 -9.01 -15.60
CA ASP A 307 -8.99 -8.31 -14.34
C ASP A 307 -9.76 -6.98 -14.51
N ASP A 308 -10.92 -7.07 -15.16
CA ASP A 308 -11.79 -5.92 -15.38
C ASP A 308 -12.32 -5.34 -14.06
N ALA A 309 -12.51 -6.18 -13.04
CA ALA A 309 -13.02 -5.76 -11.73
C ALA A 309 -11.99 -4.89 -10.98
N GLY A 310 -10.76 -5.39 -10.79
CA GLY A 310 -9.70 -4.61 -10.14
C GLY A 310 -9.36 -3.35 -10.91
N PHE A 311 -9.42 -3.41 -12.25
CA PHE A 311 -9.24 -2.25 -13.12
C PHE A 311 -10.31 -1.18 -12.87
N ARG A 312 -11.60 -1.55 -12.92
CA ARG A 312 -12.72 -0.61 -12.71
C ARG A 312 -12.70 -0.04 -11.30
N GLU A 313 -12.43 -0.87 -10.29
CA GLU A 313 -12.33 -0.44 -8.90
C GLU A 313 -11.19 0.57 -8.69
N ALA A 314 -10.03 0.35 -9.31
CA ALA A 314 -8.91 1.28 -9.21
C ALA A 314 -9.25 2.65 -9.81
N PHE A 315 -9.87 2.69 -10.99
CA PHE A 315 -10.30 3.94 -11.61
C PHE A 315 -11.40 4.64 -10.81
N ALA A 316 -12.41 3.89 -10.36
CA ALA A 316 -13.47 4.39 -9.50
C ALA A 316 -12.95 5.09 -8.24
N ASN A 317 -11.85 4.61 -7.67
CA ASN A 317 -11.28 5.18 -6.45
C ASN A 317 -10.32 6.36 -6.69
N TYR A 318 -9.53 6.32 -7.76
CA TYR A 318 -8.37 7.21 -7.91
C TYR A 318 -8.44 8.16 -9.11
N ALA A 319 -9.25 7.85 -10.11
CA ALA A 319 -9.40 8.65 -11.31
C ALA A 319 -10.83 8.52 -11.88
N PRO A 320 -11.88 8.75 -11.07
CA PRO A 320 -13.22 8.44 -11.50
C PRO A 320 -13.70 9.39 -12.61
N GLU A 321 -13.08 10.56 -12.75
CA GLU A 321 -13.28 11.45 -13.91
C GLU A 321 -12.96 10.77 -15.26
N VAL A 322 -12.06 9.77 -15.25
CA VAL A 322 -11.67 9.01 -16.44
C VAL A 322 -12.44 7.71 -16.57
N ALA A 323 -12.97 7.16 -15.47
CA ALA A 323 -13.63 5.85 -15.46
C ALA A 323 -14.76 5.72 -16.50
N LEU A 324 -15.46 6.82 -16.78
CA LEU A 324 -16.56 6.87 -17.76
C LEU A 324 -16.10 7.00 -19.23
N GLN A 325 -14.80 7.23 -19.47
CA GLN A 325 -14.23 7.50 -20.80
C GLN A 325 -13.35 6.37 -21.34
N ILE A 326 -13.17 5.31 -20.55
CA ILE A 326 -12.28 4.21 -20.90
C ILE A 326 -13.02 3.23 -21.79
N GLU A 327 -12.53 3.06 -23.01
CA GLU A 327 -12.93 1.97 -23.89
C GLU A 327 -11.78 0.97 -24.08
N PRO A 328 -12.07 -0.34 -24.20
CA PRO A 328 -11.06 -1.32 -24.57
C PRO A 328 -10.45 -0.95 -25.93
N GLY A 329 -9.14 -0.70 -25.95
CA GLY A 329 -8.38 -0.40 -27.16
C GLY A 329 -7.65 -1.64 -27.68
N LYS A 330 -6.37 -1.47 -28.01
CA LYS A 330 -5.53 -2.53 -28.58
C LYS A 330 -5.09 -3.55 -27.52
N ARG A 331 -5.23 -4.83 -27.84
CA ARG A 331 -4.69 -5.94 -27.03
C ARG A 331 -3.25 -6.29 -27.43
N PHE A 332 -2.40 -6.49 -26.44
CA PHE A 332 -1.00 -6.90 -26.51
C PHE A 332 -0.84 -8.17 -25.66
N ASP A 333 -1.16 -9.32 -26.26
CA ASP A 333 -1.25 -10.61 -25.56
C ASP A 333 -2.21 -10.56 -24.35
N ARG A 334 -1.69 -10.57 -23.11
CA ARG A 334 -2.48 -10.49 -21.87
C ARG A 334 -2.75 -9.06 -21.40
N VAL A 335 -2.12 -8.07 -22.01
CA VAL A 335 -2.29 -6.65 -21.69
C VAL A 335 -3.32 -6.05 -22.63
N VAL A 336 -4.24 -5.26 -22.10
CA VAL A 336 -5.18 -4.45 -22.87
C VAL A 336 -4.80 -3.00 -22.66
N ALA A 337 -4.46 -2.30 -23.74
CA ALA A 337 -4.36 -0.85 -23.72
C ALA A 337 -5.75 -0.26 -23.91
N TYR A 338 -6.14 0.62 -23.02
CA TYR A 338 -7.40 1.33 -23.04
C TYR A 338 -7.20 2.73 -23.58
N ASP A 339 -8.11 3.15 -24.46
CA ASP A 339 -8.11 4.50 -24.99
C ASP A 339 -9.01 5.37 -24.09
N VAL A 340 -8.45 6.47 -23.58
CA VAL A 340 -9.25 7.53 -22.95
C VAL A 340 -9.85 8.35 -24.06
N ARG A 341 -11.08 8.05 -24.45
CA ARG A 341 -11.73 8.86 -25.46
C ARG A 341 -12.12 10.21 -24.85
N LYS A 342 -11.85 11.30 -25.57
CA LYS A 342 -12.50 12.60 -25.35
C LYS A 342 -13.97 12.49 -25.75
N VAL A 343 -14.75 11.72 -25.00
CA VAL A 343 -16.20 11.65 -25.19
C VAL A 343 -16.79 12.80 -24.42
N SER A 344 -17.18 13.84 -25.13
CA SER A 344 -18.16 14.78 -24.61
C SER A 344 -19.51 14.09 -24.64
N MET A 345 -20.11 13.88 -23.47
CA MET A 345 -21.40 13.22 -23.33
C MET A 345 -22.52 14.25 -23.46
N SER A 346 -23.45 14.03 -24.38
CA SER A 346 -24.69 14.80 -24.50
C SER A 346 -25.76 14.38 -23.50
N SER A 347 -25.71 13.12 -23.08
CA SER A 347 -26.59 12.54 -22.08
C SER A 347 -25.80 11.62 -21.15
N VAL A 348 -26.10 11.66 -19.86
CA VAL A 348 -25.47 10.82 -18.84
C VAL A 348 -26.55 10.39 -17.85
N ARG A 349 -26.62 9.11 -17.56
CA ARG A 349 -27.32 8.60 -16.38
C ARG A 349 -26.29 8.01 -15.43
N LEU A 350 -26.22 8.58 -14.23
CA LEU A 350 -25.41 8.09 -13.14
C LEU A 350 -26.36 7.56 -12.08
N ASP A 351 -26.47 6.24 -11.99
CA ASP A 351 -27.04 5.59 -10.83
C ASP A 351 -25.96 5.58 -9.74
N PHE A 352 -26.31 5.89 -8.49
CA PHE A 352 -25.35 5.95 -7.37
C PHE A 352 -25.04 4.54 -6.82
N ASP A 353 -25.08 3.53 -7.70
CA ASP A 353 -24.73 2.12 -7.49
C ASP A 353 -23.23 1.86 -7.71
N LEU A 354 -22.50 2.85 -8.22
CA LEU A 354 -21.06 2.86 -8.43
C LEU A 354 -20.41 4.10 -7.81
N ALA A 355 -19.10 4.06 -7.56
CA ALA A 355 -18.40 5.21 -7.01
C ALA A 355 -18.60 6.44 -7.90
N VAL A 356 -19.07 7.52 -7.29
CA VAL A 356 -19.40 8.76 -8.00
C VAL A 356 -18.11 9.46 -8.43
N PRO A 357 -18.01 9.94 -9.68
CA PRO A 357 -16.84 10.69 -10.14
C PRO A 357 -16.76 12.06 -9.50
N GLY A 358 -16.22 12.13 -8.29
CA GLY A 358 -16.03 13.38 -7.56
C GLY A 358 -15.68 13.14 -6.09
N ALA A 359 -16.12 14.04 -5.21
CA ALA A 359 -15.72 14.04 -3.80
C ALA A 359 -16.93 14.31 -2.91
N GLY A 360 -16.78 14.00 -1.62
CA GLY A 360 -17.83 14.24 -0.61
C GLY A 360 -18.94 13.19 -0.63
N TRP A 361 -18.64 11.95 -1.01
CA TRP A 361 -19.58 10.82 -0.97
C TRP A 361 -19.12 9.77 0.02
N PHE A 362 -20.06 9.11 0.70
CA PHE A 362 -19.81 7.84 1.40
C PHE A 362 -19.98 6.66 0.43
N GLY A 363 -19.61 5.46 0.89
CA GLY A 363 -19.79 4.24 0.11
C GLY A 363 -21.25 3.95 -0.24
N ILE A 364 -21.42 3.08 -1.23
CA ILE A 364 -22.73 2.64 -1.74
C ILE A 364 -23.50 1.91 -0.63
N GLU A 365 -24.77 2.28 -0.47
CA GLU A 365 -25.73 1.63 0.41
C GLU A 365 -26.96 1.20 -0.41
N ALA A 366 -27.75 0.30 0.15
CA ALA A 366 -29.02 -0.13 -0.45
C ALA A 366 -30.14 -0.08 0.59
N ASN A 367 -31.34 0.33 0.17
CA ASN A 367 -32.51 0.32 1.04
C ASN A 367 -33.17 -1.09 1.07
N PRO A 368 -34.17 -1.35 1.92
CA PRO A 368 -34.87 -2.63 1.95
C PRO A 368 -35.59 -3.02 0.64
N ALA A 369 -35.86 -2.05 -0.25
CA ALA A 369 -36.44 -2.30 -1.57
C ALA A 369 -35.38 -2.66 -2.63
N GLY A 370 -34.10 -2.54 -2.30
CA GLY A 370 -32.98 -2.80 -3.20
C GLY A 370 -32.48 -1.58 -3.99
N ASP A 371 -33.06 -0.39 -3.77
CA ASP A 371 -32.55 0.83 -4.40
C ASP A 371 -31.19 1.18 -3.80
N THR A 372 -30.20 1.38 -4.66
CA THR A 372 -28.85 1.77 -4.29
C THR A 372 -28.72 3.29 -4.23
N PHE A 373 -27.94 3.79 -3.28
CA PHE A 373 -27.71 5.22 -3.11
C PHE A 373 -26.36 5.49 -2.43
N GLN A 374 -25.92 6.75 -2.47
CA GLN A 374 -24.79 7.21 -1.66
C GLN A 374 -25.13 8.48 -0.89
N TRP A 375 -24.67 8.52 0.36
CA TRP A 375 -24.77 9.70 1.20
C TRP A 375 -23.70 10.73 0.86
N MET A 376 -24.07 12.01 0.90
CA MET A 376 -23.10 13.09 1.03
C MET A 376 -22.34 12.93 2.35
N SER A 377 -21.01 12.95 2.29
CA SER A 377 -20.10 12.88 3.45
C SER A 377 -19.58 14.24 3.92
N ALA A 378 -19.96 15.31 3.23
CA ALA A 378 -19.58 16.69 3.53
C ALA A 378 -20.73 17.67 3.19
N THR A 379 -20.57 18.93 3.57
CA THR A 379 -21.51 20.00 3.18
C THR A 379 -21.44 20.36 1.70
N THR A 380 -20.40 19.88 1.00
CA THR A 380 -20.26 19.99 -0.45
C THR A 380 -19.84 18.64 -1.00
N SER A 381 -20.63 18.13 -1.94
CA SER A 381 -20.32 16.93 -2.71
C SER A 381 -20.30 17.27 -4.18
N THR A 382 -19.45 16.62 -4.95
CA THR A 382 -19.24 16.97 -6.36
C THR A 382 -19.38 15.79 -7.27
N VAL A 383 -19.83 16.05 -8.50
CA VAL A 383 -19.80 15.12 -9.62
C VAL A 383 -19.05 15.83 -10.76
N ILE A 384 -18.15 15.11 -11.42
CA ILE A 384 -17.23 15.60 -12.44
C ILE A 384 -17.52 14.78 -13.68
N LEU A 385 -18.06 15.43 -14.71
CA LEU A 385 -18.53 14.76 -15.92
C LEU A 385 -17.99 15.48 -17.17
N PRO A 386 -17.61 14.76 -18.23
CA PRO A 386 -17.22 15.35 -19.50
C PRO A 386 -18.47 15.71 -20.34
N LEU A 387 -19.18 16.76 -19.98
CA LEU A 387 -20.40 17.16 -20.69
C LEU A 387 -20.09 17.93 -21.98
N VAL A 388 -20.93 17.79 -23.01
CA VAL A 388 -20.91 18.69 -24.18
C VAL A 388 -21.20 20.13 -23.77
N THR A 389 -20.54 21.08 -24.42
CA THR A 389 -20.60 22.52 -24.06
C THR A 389 -21.34 23.38 -25.09
N GLU A 390 -21.97 22.76 -26.10
CA GLU A 390 -22.54 23.46 -27.27
C GLU A 390 -23.99 23.90 -27.10
N ARG A 391 -24.70 23.37 -26.10
CA ARG A 391 -26.12 23.63 -25.82
C ARG A 391 -26.41 23.55 -24.33
N ASP A 392 -27.58 24.06 -23.95
CA ASP A 392 -28.11 23.92 -22.61
C ASP A 392 -28.40 22.44 -22.32
N VAL A 393 -28.24 22.02 -21.07
CA VAL A 393 -28.56 20.66 -20.63
C VAL A 393 -29.54 20.70 -19.47
N SER A 394 -30.51 19.79 -19.49
CA SER A 394 -31.37 19.53 -18.35
C SER A 394 -30.68 18.56 -17.40
N VAL A 395 -30.75 18.84 -16.10
CA VAL A 395 -30.28 17.95 -15.04
C VAL A 395 -31.46 17.63 -14.16
N THR A 396 -31.69 16.33 -13.96
CA THR A 396 -32.68 15.81 -13.03
C THR A 396 -32.01 14.84 -12.08
N PHE A 397 -32.32 14.89 -10.79
CA PHE A 397 -31.81 13.92 -9.83
C PHE A 397 -32.79 13.69 -8.68
N ARG A 398 -32.71 12.50 -8.07
CA ARG A 398 -33.61 12.07 -6.98
C ARG A 398 -32.85 11.91 -5.67
N ILE A 399 -33.46 12.36 -4.58
CA ILE A 399 -32.94 12.20 -3.23
C ILE A 399 -33.85 11.21 -2.48
N LEU A 400 -33.30 10.08 -2.02
CA LEU A 400 -34.07 9.07 -1.25
C LEU A 400 -34.25 9.49 0.20
N TYR A 401 -33.17 9.99 0.82
CA TYR A 401 -33.14 10.28 2.25
C TYR A 401 -32.47 11.62 2.53
N SER A 402 -32.87 12.24 3.63
CA SER A 402 -32.25 13.44 4.18
C SER A 402 -32.16 13.31 5.68
N MET A 403 -31.02 13.71 6.25
CA MET A 403 -30.84 13.68 7.70
C MET A 403 -31.73 14.66 8.47
N ALA A 404 -32.17 15.75 7.82
CA ALA A 404 -33.11 16.69 8.42
C ALA A 404 -33.81 17.55 7.35
N PRO A 405 -35.05 18.01 7.57
CA PRO A 405 -35.78 18.82 6.59
C PRO A 405 -35.09 20.14 6.22
N ASP A 406 -34.32 20.76 7.12
CA ASP A 406 -33.55 21.97 6.81
C ASP A 406 -32.35 21.69 5.90
N ILE A 407 -31.75 20.50 5.98
CA ILE A 407 -30.65 20.07 5.11
C ILE A 407 -31.16 19.94 3.68
N LEU A 408 -32.29 19.24 3.46
CA LEU A 408 -32.92 19.13 2.14
C LEU A 408 -33.28 20.48 1.54
N ARG A 409 -33.91 21.37 2.33
CA ARG A 409 -34.31 22.71 1.87
C ARG A 409 -33.12 23.62 1.55
N SER A 410 -31.95 23.34 2.11
CA SER A 410 -30.72 24.10 1.84
C SER A 410 -29.98 23.65 0.58
N LEU A 411 -30.44 22.58 -0.08
CA LEU A 411 -29.76 22.04 -1.25
C LEU A 411 -29.68 23.09 -2.35
N SER A 412 -28.46 23.31 -2.82
CA SER A 412 -28.15 24.16 -3.98
C SER A 412 -27.20 23.45 -4.93
N LEU A 413 -27.30 23.78 -6.21
CA LEU A 413 -26.43 23.28 -7.25
C LEU A 413 -25.61 24.44 -7.82
N SER A 414 -24.31 24.22 -8.01
CA SER A 414 -23.48 25.08 -8.84
C SER A 414 -22.75 24.26 -9.90
N VAL A 415 -22.59 24.84 -11.08
CA VAL A 415 -21.84 24.25 -12.20
C VAL A 415 -20.65 25.14 -12.47
N ASN A 416 -19.44 24.60 -12.33
CA ASN A 416 -18.20 25.37 -12.47
C ASN A 416 -18.23 26.66 -11.64
N ASP A 417 -18.64 26.52 -10.38
CA ASP A 417 -18.82 27.60 -9.40
C ASP A 417 -19.91 28.64 -9.73
N GLN A 418 -20.67 28.46 -10.82
CA GLN A 418 -21.83 29.28 -11.15
C GLN A 418 -23.11 28.67 -10.57
N PRO A 419 -23.91 29.40 -9.77
CA PRO A 419 -25.14 28.86 -9.18
C PRO A 419 -26.17 28.55 -10.27
N VAL A 420 -26.81 27.38 -10.18
CA VAL A 420 -27.89 26.95 -11.07
C VAL A 420 -29.17 26.80 -10.26
N PRO A 421 -30.25 27.53 -10.61
CA PRO A 421 -31.52 27.42 -9.91
C PRO A 421 -32.08 26.00 -9.97
N LEU A 422 -32.56 25.51 -8.82
CA LEU A 422 -33.23 24.23 -8.69
C LEU A 422 -34.74 24.44 -8.58
N SER A 423 -35.51 23.58 -9.23
CA SER A 423 -36.94 23.38 -8.99
C SER A 423 -37.16 21.99 -8.40
N VAL A 424 -38.20 21.83 -7.58
CA VAL A 424 -38.48 20.58 -6.86
C VAL A 424 -39.86 20.05 -7.21
N GLY A 425 -39.90 18.79 -7.62
CA GLY A 425 -41.09 17.95 -7.75
C GLY A 425 -40.99 16.75 -6.80
N HIS A 426 -41.94 15.83 -6.90
CA HIS A 426 -41.92 14.57 -6.17
C HIS A 426 -42.33 13.43 -7.11
N ASP A 427 -41.75 12.26 -6.90
CA ASP A 427 -42.18 11.04 -7.59
C ASP A 427 -43.49 10.47 -7.00
N GLN A 428 -43.93 9.33 -7.53
CA GLN A 428 -45.12 8.63 -7.05
C GLN A 428 -45.00 8.11 -5.61
N ALA A 429 -43.77 7.87 -5.13
CA ALA A 429 -43.48 7.45 -3.77
C ALA A 429 -43.31 8.64 -2.80
N GLY A 430 -43.41 9.87 -3.30
CA GLY A 430 -43.21 11.09 -2.54
C GLY A 430 -41.74 11.46 -2.30
N ALA A 431 -40.79 10.81 -2.98
CA ALA A 431 -39.38 11.21 -2.89
C ALA A 431 -39.14 12.48 -3.73
N PRO A 432 -38.38 13.47 -3.23
CA PRO A 432 -38.13 14.71 -3.94
C PRO A 432 -37.25 14.49 -5.17
N ILE A 433 -37.70 15.01 -6.32
CA ILE A 433 -36.95 15.08 -7.57
C ILE A 433 -36.61 16.54 -7.84
N PHE A 434 -35.34 16.82 -8.08
CA PHE A 434 -34.87 18.16 -8.41
C PHE A 434 -34.60 18.26 -9.90
N HIS A 435 -34.99 19.40 -10.49
CA HIS A 435 -34.73 19.73 -11.89
C HIS A 435 -33.99 21.06 -11.99
N ALA A 436 -32.99 21.09 -12.87
CA ALA A 436 -32.21 22.28 -13.20
C ALA A 436 -32.00 22.35 -14.71
N THR A 437 -31.87 23.57 -15.25
CA THR A 437 -31.35 23.77 -16.61
C THR A 437 -29.99 24.44 -16.48
N ILE A 438 -28.94 23.77 -16.94
CA ILE A 438 -27.59 24.32 -16.97
C ILE A 438 -27.44 25.08 -18.29
N PRO A 439 -27.22 26.41 -18.24
CA PRO A 439 -27.01 27.18 -19.44
C PRO A 439 -25.66 26.82 -20.08
N ARG A 440 -25.60 26.81 -21.40
CA ARG A 440 -24.40 26.58 -22.20
C ARG A 440 -23.20 27.40 -21.73
N LEU A 441 -23.43 28.65 -21.32
CA LEU A 441 -22.39 29.54 -20.82
C LEU A 441 -21.72 29.03 -19.54
N ALA A 442 -22.46 28.33 -18.67
CA ALA A 442 -21.88 27.71 -17.48
C ALA A 442 -21.00 26.49 -17.83
N LEU A 443 -21.29 25.81 -18.94
CA LEU A 443 -20.51 24.66 -19.43
C LEU A 443 -19.23 25.10 -20.18
N ALA A 444 -19.29 26.22 -20.90
CA ALA A 444 -18.19 26.72 -21.74
C ALA A 444 -16.89 27.03 -20.98
N GLY A 445 -16.98 27.29 -19.66
CA GLY A 445 -15.83 27.64 -18.82
C GLY A 445 -14.98 26.45 -18.35
N SER A 446 -15.43 25.21 -18.55
CA SER A 446 -14.75 24.02 -18.02
C SER A 446 -14.27 23.09 -19.12
N THR A 447 -12.97 23.07 -19.34
CA THR A 447 -12.31 22.08 -20.20
C THR A 447 -11.26 21.34 -19.37
N PRO A 448 -11.25 19.99 -19.34
CA PRO A 448 -12.11 19.06 -20.08
C PRO A 448 -13.33 18.52 -19.32
N TYR A 449 -13.54 18.90 -18.05
CA TYR A 449 -14.61 18.33 -17.22
C TYR A 449 -15.50 19.39 -16.57
N THR A 450 -16.81 19.19 -16.61
CA THR A 450 -17.81 19.98 -15.89
C THR A 450 -17.93 19.51 -14.46
N ARG A 451 -17.76 20.43 -13.50
CA ARG A 451 -17.94 20.16 -12.07
C ARG A 451 -19.33 20.60 -11.62
N LEU A 452 -20.17 19.63 -11.28
CA LEU A 452 -21.42 19.83 -10.56
C LEU A 452 -21.11 19.77 -9.07
N ALA A 453 -21.46 20.80 -8.31
CA ALA A 453 -21.29 20.83 -6.85
C ALA A 453 -22.63 21.00 -6.17
N PHE A 454 -23.00 20.00 -5.38
CA PHE A 454 -24.18 19.96 -4.53
C PHE A 454 -23.79 20.47 -3.14
N ARG A 455 -24.45 21.53 -2.67
CA ARG A 455 -24.14 22.16 -1.40
C ARG A 455 -25.34 22.14 -0.48
N ILE A 456 -25.08 21.82 0.78
CA ILE A 456 -26.06 21.83 1.89
C ILE A 456 -25.50 22.66 3.05
N ASN A 457 -26.38 23.13 3.94
CA ASN A 457 -25.99 23.99 5.06
C ASN A 457 -25.17 23.26 6.14
N ARG A 458 -25.43 21.97 6.36
CA ARG A 458 -24.75 21.14 7.37
C ARG A 458 -24.93 19.65 7.07
N THR A 459 -24.10 18.82 7.69
CA THR A 459 -24.36 17.38 7.87
C THR A 459 -24.92 17.10 9.27
N ALA A 460 -25.43 15.90 9.52
CA ALA A 460 -25.81 15.45 10.86
C ALA A 460 -25.46 13.97 11.04
N ARG A 461 -25.17 13.57 12.28
CA ARG A 461 -24.92 12.15 12.58
C ARG A 461 -26.23 11.47 12.96
N PRO A 462 -26.56 10.30 12.38
CA PRO A 462 -27.74 9.56 12.77
C PRO A 462 -27.86 9.33 14.27
N MET A 463 -26.76 9.03 14.96
CA MET A 463 -26.74 8.84 16.42
C MET A 463 -27.15 10.09 17.23
N ASP A 464 -27.05 11.29 16.67
CA ASP A 464 -27.47 12.53 17.35
C ASP A 464 -28.98 12.80 17.15
N THR A 465 -29.58 12.22 16.11
CA THR A 465 -30.96 12.53 15.68
C THR A 465 -31.93 11.36 15.84
N LEU A 466 -31.43 10.13 15.89
CA LEU A 466 -32.20 8.89 15.97
C LEU A 466 -31.73 8.12 17.22
N PRO A 467 -32.57 7.95 18.26
CA PRO A 467 -32.17 7.37 19.55
C PRO A 467 -31.52 5.98 19.47
N ASP A 468 -31.89 5.17 18.49
CA ASP A 468 -31.42 3.79 18.34
C ASP A 468 -30.27 3.65 17.34
N SER A 469 -29.83 4.75 16.71
CA SER A 469 -28.72 4.70 15.76
C SER A 469 -27.37 4.77 16.48
N LEU A 470 -26.48 3.85 16.14
CA LEU A 470 -25.07 3.89 16.55
C LEU A 470 -24.15 4.43 15.45
N ASP A 471 -24.71 4.89 14.32
CA ASP A 471 -23.93 5.37 13.19
C ASP A 471 -23.35 6.76 13.48
N PRO A 472 -22.00 6.88 13.59
CA PRO A 472 -21.34 8.14 13.92
C PRO A 472 -21.05 9.00 12.68
N ARG A 473 -21.35 8.53 11.47
CA ARG A 473 -20.98 9.23 10.23
C ARG A 473 -21.75 10.55 10.09
N PRO A 474 -21.09 11.65 9.68
CA PRO A 474 -21.77 12.91 9.37
C PRO A 474 -22.44 12.83 7.99
N LEU A 475 -23.74 12.52 7.95
CA LEU A 475 -24.50 12.32 6.71
C LEU A 475 -25.25 13.60 6.27
N GLY A 476 -25.36 13.81 4.96
CA GLY A 476 -26.13 14.89 4.35
C GLY A 476 -27.43 14.41 3.68
N LEU A 477 -27.41 14.34 2.35
CA LEU A 477 -28.48 13.78 1.52
C LEU A 477 -28.05 12.46 0.88
N ALA A 478 -28.98 11.54 0.68
CA ALA A 478 -28.75 10.29 -0.04
C ALA A 478 -29.25 10.41 -1.48
N PHE A 479 -28.33 10.38 -2.45
CA PHE A 479 -28.63 10.46 -3.87
C PHE A 479 -28.88 9.07 -4.45
N ASP A 480 -29.98 8.92 -5.19
CA ASP A 480 -30.36 7.69 -5.91
C ASP A 480 -29.70 7.64 -7.29
N TRP A 481 -30.09 8.61 -8.13
CA TRP A 481 -29.63 8.75 -9.50
C TRP A 481 -29.55 10.22 -9.89
N LEU A 482 -28.74 10.48 -10.91
CA LEU A 482 -28.59 11.76 -11.59
C LEU A 482 -28.65 11.52 -13.09
N GLU A 483 -29.48 12.28 -13.77
CA GLU A 483 -29.68 12.23 -15.20
C GLU A 483 -29.43 13.60 -15.82
N ILE A 484 -28.65 13.60 -16.90
CA ILE A 484 -28.33 14.78 -17.70
C ILE A 484 -28.73 14.48 -19.12
N GLN A 485 -29.46 15.39 -19.76
CA GLN A 485 -29.89 15.29 -21.14
C GLN A 485 -29.82 16.66 -21.83
N PRO A 486 -29.78 16.75 -23.16
CA PRO A 486 -29.92 18.02 -23.86
C PRO A 486 -31.24 18.72 -23.49
N ALA A 487 -31.23 20.03 -23.29
CA ALA A 487 -32.47 20.76 -23.00
C ALA A 487 -33.29 20.97 -24.29
N GLY A 488 -34.59 20.65 -24.26
CA GLY A 488 -35.55 20.97 -25.32
C GLY A 488 -35.78 19.88 -26.39
N GLU A 489 -35.47 18.62 -26.10
CA GLU A 489 -35.90 17.46 -26.90
C GLU A 489 -37.32 16.97 -26.56
#